data_AF-A0A2M8B4N6-F1
#
_entry.id   AF-A0A2M8B4N6-F1
#
_cell.length_a   1.000
_cell.length_b   1.000
_cell.length_c   1.000
_cell.angle_alpha   90.00
_cell.angle_beta   90.00
_cell.angle_gamma   90.00
#
_symmetry.space_group_name_H-M   'P 1'
#
loop_
_entity.id
_entity.type
_entity.pdbx_description
1 polymer ?
#
loop_
_entity_poly.entity_id
_entity_poly.type
_entity_poly.pdbx_seq_one_letter_code
_entity_poly.pdbx_strand_id
1 'polypeptide(L)'
;MNCKELAYMLADYFDGSMDPRLREELDAHLAMCDQCMAFTKTYQAVSDKTRLLRRQIEYEIPPEVRKRLEAFVHAAGLKYPEKIREYRDQVERDRREKVADLVRAAAAGKLSSAMALLMESHRAACPECRDYFDALRTAAAPRAGDLPEEIRAHVIALMQTLPPGEEFFLA
;
A
#
# COMPACT_ATOMS: atom_id res chain seq x y z
N MET A 1 33.75 -14.45 9.25
CA MET A 1 32.62 -15.35 8.97
C MET A 1 33.07 -16.80 8.77
N ASN A 2 32.35 -17.79 9.34
CA ASN A 2 32.51 -19.21 9.00
C ASN A 2 31.25 -19.81 8.35
N CYS A 3 31.36 -20.98 7.71
CA CYS A 3 30.25 -21.60 6.96
C CYS A 3 29.03 -21.95 7.83
N LYS A 4 29.18 -22.14 9.15
CA LYS A 4 28.07 -22.51 10.04
C LYS A 4 27.19 -21.31 10.38
N GLU A 5 27.78 -20.12 10.46
CA GLU A 5 27.09 -18.88 10.82
C GLU A 5 26.21 -18.36 9.68
N LEU A 6 26.61 -18.62 8.43
CA LEU A 6 25.93 -18.16 7.22
C LEU A 6 24.43 -18.49 7.19
N ALA A 7 24.03 -19.70 7.58
CA ALA A 7 22.63 -20.13 7.50
C ALA A 7 21.68 -19.29 8.35
N TYR A 8 22.16 -18.73 9.47
CA TYR A 8 21.38 -17.88 10.35
C TYR A 8 21.24 -16.44 9.85
N MET A 9 22.09 -16.06 8.90
CA MET A 9 22.22 -14.68 8.42
C MET A 9 21.60 -14.46 7.04
N LEU A 10 21.24 -15.54 6.32
CA LEU A 10 20.69 -15.43 4.97
C LEU A 10 19.35 -14.68 4.89
N ALA A 11 18.51 -14.77 5.93
CA ALA A 11 17.24 -14.04 5.96
C ALA A 11 17.50 -12.52 5.87
N ASP A 12 18.27 -11.99 6.81
CA ASP A 12 18.66 -10.57 6.90
C ASP A 12 19.48 -10.11 5.68
N TYR A 13 20.25 -11.03 5.09
CA TYR A 13 21.01 -10.79 3.87
C TYR A 13 20.09 -10.56 2.66
N PHE A 14 19.00 -11.32 2.53
CA PHE A 14 18.08 -11.20 1.40
C PHE A 14 17.03 -10.10 1.58
N ASP A 15 16.61 -9.80 2.81
CA ASP A 15 15.62 -8.74 3.06
C ASP A 15 16.24 -7.33 3.17
N GLY A 16 17.57 -7.24 3.22
CA GLY A 16 18.30 -5.98 3.25
C GLY A 16 18.51 -5.39 4.64
N SER A 17 18.06 -6.07 5.70
CA SER A 17 18.17 -5.60 7.09
C SER A 17 19.53 -5.83 7.74
N MET A 18 20.40 -6.62 7.09
CA MET A 18 21.76 -6.91 7.59
C MET A 18 22.63 -5.66 7.71
N ASP A 19 23.37 -5.56 8.82
CA ASP A 19 24.39 -4.54 9.05
C ASP A 19 25.42 -4.50 7.89
N PRO A 20 25.79 -3.32 7.37
CA PRO A 20 26.69 -3.20 6.22
C PRO A 20 28.04 -3.89 6.40
N ARG A 21 28.63 -3.82 7.60
CA ARG A 21 29.93 -4.43 7.87
C ARG A 21 29.82 -5.95 7.84
N LEU A 22 28.75 -6.48 8.43
CA LEU A 22 28.48 -7.92 8.41
C LEU A 22 28.17 -8.42 6.99
N ARG A 23 27.50 -7.61 6.17
CA ARG A 23 27.24 -7.90 4.76
C ARG A 23 28.53 -8.03 3.96
N GLU A 24 29.46 -7.09 4.12
CA GLU A 24 30.78 -7.16 3.46
C GLU A 24 31.55 -8.42 3.86
N GLU A 25 31.54 -8.78 5.14
CA GLU A 25 32.18 -10.03 5.63
C GLU A 25 31.53 -11.28 5.01
N LEU A 26 30.21 -11.27 4.80
CA LEU A 26 29.47 -12.37 4.18
C LEU A 26 29.74 -12.46 2.68
N ASP A 27 29.75 -11.33 1.98
CA ASP A 27 30.04 -11.26 0.55
C ASP A 27 31.46 -11.78 0.26
N ALA A 28 32.44 -11.39 1.07
CA ALA A 28 33.80 -11.90 0.97
C ALA A 28 33.87 -13.43 1.17
N HIS A 29 33.08 -13.97 2.09
CA HIS A 29 33.01 -15.43 2.29
C HIS A 29 32.35 -16.15 1.11
N LEU A 30 31.23 -15.63 0.60
CA LEU A 30 30.52 -16.18 -0.56
C LEU A 30 31.40 -16.20 -1.81
N ALA A 31 32.25 -15.18 -1.99
CA ALA A 31 33.19 -15.10 -3.10
C ALA A 31 34.29 -16.18 -3.07
N MET A 32 34.62 -16.72 -1.88
CA MET A 32 35.71 -17.69 -1.70
C MET A 32 35.23 -19.11 -1.38
N CYS A 33 33.92 -19.34 -1.22
CA CYS A 33 33.38 -20.62 -0.79
C CYS A 33 32.22 -21.10 -1.66
N ASP A 34 32.52 -21.98 -2.62
CA ASP A 34 31.54 -22.54 -3.56
C ASP A 34 30.37 -23.25 -2.88
N GLN A 35 30.63 -23.94 -1.77
CA GLN A 35 29.58 -24.64 -1.01
C GLN A 35 28.56 -23.66 -0.42
N CYS A 36 29.05 -22.57 0.18
CA CYS A 36 28.21 -21.53 0.75
C CYS A 36 27.47 -20.74 -0.32
N MET A 37 28.09 -20.52 -1.47
CA MET A 37 27.44 -19.92 -2.64
C MET A 37 26.29 -20.80 -3.16
N ALA A 38 26.51 -22.12 -3.26
CA ALA A 38 25.47 -23.06 -3.68
C ALA A 38 24.31 -23.13 -2.67
N PHE A 39 24.62 -23.12 -1.38
CA PHE A 39 23.60 -23.07 -0.32
C PHE A 39 22.78 -21.79 -0.39
N THR A 40 23.43 -20.63 -0.55
CA THR A 40 22.79 -19.33 -0.67
C THR A 40 21.82 -19.26 -1.86
N LYS A 41 22.23 -19.77 -3.03
CA LYS A 41 21.36 -19.89 -4.21
C LYS A 41 20.14 -20.78 -3.93
N THR A 42 20.34 -21.89 -3.23
CA THR A 42 19.24 -22.81 -2.87
C THR A 42 18.26 -22.14 -1.91
N TYR A 43 18.77 -21.48 -0.88
CA TYR A 43 17.96 -20.72 0.08
C TYR A 43 17.10 -19.66 -0.60
N GLN A 44 17.69 -18.88 -1.53
CA GLN A 44 16.97 -17.87 -2.31
C GLN A 44 15.84 -18.51 -3.12
N ALA A 45 16.14 -19.57 -3.88
CA ALA A 45 15.15 -20.24 -4.70
C ALA A 45 13.98 -20.82 -3.88
N VAL A 46 14.26 -21.36 -2.68
CA VAL A 46 13.22 -21.85 -1.77
C VAL A 46 12.39 -20.69 -1.21
N SER A 47 13.03 -19.59 -0.82
CA SER A 47 12.35 -18.39 -0.32
C SER A 47 11.42 -17.78 -1.38
N ASP A 48 11.91 -17.64 -2.62
CA ASP A 48 11.12 -17.12 -3.75
C ASP A 48 9.93 -18.01 -4.07
N LYS A 49 10.13 -19.34 -4.12
CA LYS A 49 9.04 -20.31 -4.31
C LYS A 49 8.03 -20.25 -3.18
N THR A 50 8.48 -20.14 -1.92
CA THR A 50 7.59 -20.02 -0.76
C THR A 50 6.76 -18.73 -0.85
N ARG A 51 7.36 -17.63 -1.31
CA ARG A 51 6.66 -16.35 -1.53
C ARG A 51 5.63 -16.47 -2.65
N LEU A 52 5.96 -17.14 -3.75
CA LEU A 52 5.02 -17.42 -4.84
C LEU A 52 3.85 -18.26 -4.36
N LEU A 53 4.12 -19.36 -3.66
CA LEU A 53 3.09 -20.24 -3.08
C LEU A 53 2.20 -19.48 -2.10
N ARG A 54 2.78 -18.64 -1.24
CA ARG A 54 2.00 -17.80 -0.32
C ARG A 54 1.04 -16.86 -1.04
N ARG A 55 1.42 -16.31 -2.20
CA ARG A 55 0.54 -15.48 -3.03
C ARG A 55 -0.59 -16.28 -3.69
N GLN A 56 -0.34 -17.55 -3.96
CA GLN A 56 -1.31 -18.47 -4.57
C GLN A 56 -2.25 -19.12 -3.53
N ILE A 57 -1.85 -19.16 -2.27
CA ILE A 57 -2.72 -19.56 -1.17
C ILE A 57 -3.66 -18.39 -0.88
N GLU A 58 -4.85 -18.46 -1.44
CA GLU A 58 -5.96 -17.65 -0.98
C GLU A 58 -6.34 -18.14 0.42
N TYR A 59 -5.89 -17.42 1.45
CA TYR A 59 -6.29 -17.70 2.83
C TYR A 59 -7.76 -17.31 3.00
N GLU A 60 -8.66 -18.23 2.63
CA GLU A 60 -10.06 -18.07 2.96
C GLU A 60 -10.25 -18.22 4.48
N ILE A 61 -10.76 -17.16 5.12
CA ILE A 61 -11.17 -17.22 6.53
C ILE A 61 -12.28 -18.27 6.63
N PRO A 62 -12.10 -19.35 7.42
CA PRO A 62 -13.13 -20.36 7.56
C PRO A 62 -14.48 -19.73 7.95
N PRO A 63 -15.60 -20.14 7.36
CA PRO A 63 -16.90 -19.48 7.57
C PRO A 63 -17.30 -19.37 9.05
N GLU A 64 -16.92 -20.36 9.87
CA GLU A 64 -17.17 -20.33 11.31
C GLU A 64 -16.40 -19.22 12.02
N VAL A 65 -15.10 -19.07 11.70
CA VAL A 65 -14.25 -18.01 12.27
C VAL A 65 -14.77 -16.64 11.86
N ARG A 66 -15.14 -16.48 10.58
CA ARG A 66 -15.76 -15.25 10.08
C ARG A 66 -17.02 -14.89 10.87
N LYS A 67 -17.96 -15.82 11.02
CA LYS A 67 -19.20 -15.61 11.78
C LYS A 67 -18.95 -15.23 13.23
N ARG A 68 -18.01 -15.91 13.90
CA ARG A 68 -17.64 -15.60 15.29
C ARG A 68 -17.01 -14.21 15.43
N LEU A 69 -16.16 -13.83 14.47
CA LEU A 69 -15.55 -12.51 14.44
C LEU A 69 -16.58 -11.41 14.20
N GLU A 70 -17.49 -11.59 13.24
CA GLU A 70 -18.59 -10.65 12.97
C GLU A 70 -19.47 -10.44 14.20
N ALA A 71 -19.87 -11.53 14.87
CA ALA A 71 -20.66 -11.46 16.10
C ALA A 71 -19.92 -10.71 17.23
N PHE A 72 -18.62 -10.99 17.40
CA PHE A 72 -17.78 -10.32 18.39
C PHE A 72 -17.66 -8.81 18.10
N VAL A 73 -17.36 -8.42 16.85
CA VAL A 73 -17.24 -7.02 16.45
C VAL A 73 -18.57 -6.29 16.61
N HIS A 74 -19.69 -6.92 16.23
CA HIS A 74 -21.01 -6.34 16.41
C HIS A 74 -21.37 -6.11 17.88
N ALA A 75 -21.14 -7.12 18.74
CA ALA A 75 -21.37 -6.99 20.17
C ALA A 75 -20.47 -5.91 20.81
N ALA A 76 -19.21 -5.83 20.41
CA ALA A 76 -18.29 -4.78 20.85
C ALA A 76 -18.79 -3.39 20.42
N GLY A 77 -19.30 -3.25 19.19
CA GLY A 77 -19.86 -2.00 18.69
C GLY A 77 -21.07 -1.51 19.50
N LEU A 78 -21.96 -2.42 19.90
CA LEU A 78 -23.09 -2.10 20.79
C LEU A 78 -22.65 -1.67 22.19
N LYS A 79 -21.55 -2.22 22.69
CA LYS A 79 -21.01 -1.89 24.02
C LYS A 79 -20.35 -0.50 24.07
N TYR A 80 -19.84 -0.01 22.94
CA TYR A 80 -19.07 1.23 22.87
C TYR A 80 -19.57 2.18 21.77
N PRO A 81 -20.83 2.64 21.82
CA PRO A 81 -21.43 3.42 20.74
C PRO A 81 -20.72 4.76 20.49
N GLU A 82 -20.22 5.43 21.53
CA GLU A 82 -19.45 6.67 21.39
C GLU A 82 -18.13 6.44 20.66
N LYS A 83 -17.36 5.41 21.04
CA LYS A 83 -16.08 5.08 20.38
C LYS A 83 -16.28 4.72 18.91
N ILE A 84 -17.39 4.04 18.59
CA ILE A 84 -17.74 3.74 17.19
C ILE A 84 -18.07 5.02 16.42
N ARG A 85 -18.78 5.97 17.02
CA ARG A 85 -19.02 7.28 16.40
C ARG A 85 -17.73 8.06 16.19
N GLU A 86 -16.90 8.18 17.22
CA GLU A 86 -15.59 8.84 17.14
C GLU A 86 -14.71 8.23 16.04
N TYR A 87 -14.66 6.90 15.97
CA TYR A 87 -13.91 6.20 14.91
C TYR A 87 -14.49 6.49 13.53
N ARG A 88 -15.82 6.46 13.35
CA ARG A 88 -16.46 6.80 12.07
C ARG A 88 -16.21 8.24 11.66
N ASP A 89 -16.34 9.17 12.60
CA ASP A 89 -16.08 10.59 12.35
C ASP A 89 -14.61 10.82 12.00
N GLN A 90 -13.69 10.09 12.64
CA GLN A 90 -12.27 10.14 12.31
C GLN A 90 -12.01 9.60 10.90
N VAL A 91 -12.55 8.43 10.56
CA VAL A 91 -12.40 7.84 9.22
C VAL A 91 -12.94 8.76 8.14
N GLU A 92 -14.09 9.41 8.37
CA GLU A 92 -14.65 10.36 7.42
C GLU A 92 -13.83 11.65 7.31
N ARG A 93 -13.26 12.14 8.42
CA ARG A 93 -12.30 13.26 8.38
C ARG A 93 -11.05 12.91 7.58
N ASP A 94 -10.41 11.78 7.87
CA ASP A 94 -9.20 11.31 7.20
C ASP A 94 -9.44 11.10 5.70
N ARG A 95 -10.61 10.56 5.34
CA ARG A 95 -11.02 10.37 3.95
C ARG A 95 -11.17 11.72 3.23
N ARG A 96 -11.84 12.69 3.84
CA ARG A 96 -12.01 14.04 3.28
C ARG A 96 -10.67 14.73 3.07
N GLU A 97 -9.76 14.60 4.04
CA GLU A 97 -8.41 15.15 3.94
C GLU A 97 -7.62 14.51 2.79
N LYS A 98 -7.62 13.17 2.70
CA LYS A 98 -6.97 12.45 1.59
C LYS A 98 -7.50 12.85 0.22
N VAL A 99 -8.83 12.99 0.07
CA VAL A 99 -9.44 13.47 -1.18
C VAL A 99 -8.95 14.88 -1.51
N ALA A 100 -8.92 15.77 -0.53
CA ALA A 100 -8.45 17.14 -0.71
C ALA A 100 -6.97 17.20 -1.12
N ASP A 101 -6.10 16.39 -0.50
CA ASP A 101 -4.68 16.30 -0.88
C ASP A 101 -4.50 15.76 -2.29
N LEU A 102 -5.26 14.73 -2.67
CA LEU A 102 -5.21 14.16 -4.00
C LEU A 102 -5.61 15.19 -5.07
N VAL A 103 -6.68 15.96 -4.83
CA VAL A 103 -7.08 17.05 -5.73
C VAL A 103 -6.00 18.12 -5.82
N ARG A 104 -5.36 18.50 -4.70
CA ARG A 104 -4.22 19.43 -4.70
C ARG A 104 -3.04 18.90 -5.51
N ALA A 105 -2.69 17.63 -5.33
CA ALA A 105 -1.61 16.98 -6.06
C ALA A 105 -1.92 16.89 -7.55
N ALA A 106 -3.16 16.57 -7.93
CA ALA A 106 -3.64 16.56 -9.32
C ALA A 106 -3.53 17.95 -9.97
N ALA A 107 -3.96 19.00 -9.28
CA ALA A 107 -3.87 20.38 -9.77
C ALA A 107 -2.40 20.83 -9.94
N ALA A 108 -1.51 20.40 -9.04
CA ALA A 108 -0.09 20.72 -9.08
C ALA A 108 0.73 19.83 -10.03
N GLY A 109 0.12 18.82 -10.67
CA GLY A 109 0.83 17.84 -11.51
C GLY A 109 1.79 16.93 -10.74
N LYS A 110 1.51 16.66 -9.46
CA LYS A 110 2.35 15.89 -8.53
C LYS A 110 1.76 14.52 -8.15
N LEU A 111 0.91 13.93 -9.01
CA LEU A 111 0.41 12.58 -8.78
C LEU A 111 1.47 11.54 -9.10
N SER A 112 1.42 10.39 -8.42
CA SER A 112 2.18 9.21 -8.83
C SER A 112 1.79 8.77 -10.24
N SER A 113 2.66 8.03 -10.93
CA SER A 113 2.42 7.60 -12.31
C SER A 113 1.12 6.79 -12.49
N ALA A 114 0.85 5.86 -11.57
CA ALA A 114 -0.37 5.05 -11.58
C ALA A 114 -1.64 5.91 -11.38
N MET A 115 -1.61 6.82 -10.40
CA MET A 115 -2.74 7.68 -10.09
C MET A 115 -3.00 8.72 -11.18
N ALA A 116 -1.95 9.26 -11.80
CA ALA A 116 -2.05 10.18 -12.93
C ALA A 116 -2.77 9.52 -14.12
N LEU A 117 -2.40 8.28 -14.46
CA LEU A 117 -3.02 7.52 -15.54
C LEU A 117 -4.51 7.21 -15.27
N LEU A 118 -4.83 6.78 -14.05
CA LEU A 118 -6.23 6.55 -13.64
C LEU A 118 -7.06 7.83 -13.73
N MET A 119 -6.51 8.95 -13.25
CA MET A 119 -7.17 10.25 -13.31
C MET A 119 -7.33 10.75 -14.76
N GLU A 120 -6.34 10.56 -15.61
CA GLU A 120 -6.42 10.90 -17.03
C GLU A 120 -7.49 10.08 -17.76
N SER A 121 -7.47 8.76 -17.58
CA SER A 121 -8.48 7.84 -18.13
C SER A 121 -9.88 8.21 -17.68
N HIS A 122 -10.08 8.48 -16.37
CA HIS A 122 -11.37 8.90 -15.84
C HIS A 122 -11.84 10.24 -16.43
N ARG A 123 -10.97 11.26 -16.50
CA ARG A 123 -11.32 12.58 -17.10
C ARG A 123 -11.63 12.50 -18.59
N ALA A 124 -11.03 11.54 -19.31
CA ALA A 124 -11.39 11.28 -20.70
C ALA A 124 -12.84 10.74 -20.83
N ALA A 125 -13.35 10.04 -19.81
CA ALA A 125 -14.69 9.44 -19.81
C ALA A 125 -15.76 10.24 -19.03
N CYS A 126 -15.37 11.16 -18.14
CA CYS A 126 -16.26 11.92 -17.26
C CYS A 126 -16.14 13.44 -17.52
N PRO A 127 -17.12 14.07 -18.21
CA PRO A 127 -17.12 15.51 -18.49
C PRO A 127 -17.05 16.37 -17.23
N GLU A 128 -17.74 15.98 -16.15
CA GLU A 128 -17.82 16.73 -14.90
C GLU A 128 -16.44 16.86 -14.25
N CYS A 129 -15.70 15.74 -14.17
CA CYS A 129 -14.33 15.73 -13.66
C CYS A 129 -13.37 16.46 -14.60
N ARG A 130 -13.56 16.35 -15.92
CA ARG A 130 -12.74 17.08 -16.89
C ARG A 130 -12.85 18.59 -16.69
N ASP A 131 -14.08 19.11 -16.72
CA ASP A 131 -14.35 20.54 -16.59
C ASP A 131 -13.86 21.07 -15.23
N TYR A 132 -14.08 20.30 -14.16
CA TYR A 132 -13.59 20.65 -12.82
C TYR A 132 -12.06 20.77 -12.78
N PHE A 133 -11.32 19.75 -13.24
CA PHE A 133 -9.86 19.79 -13.22
C PHE A 133 -9.25 20.76 -14.24
N ASP A 134 -9.95 21.08 -15.33
CA ASP A 134 -9.54 22.11 -16.30
C ASP A 134 -9.68 23.51 -15.69
N ALA A 135 -10.79 23.76 -14.99
CA ALA A 135 -10.97 24.99 -14.20
C ALA A 135 -9.92 25.11 -13.09
N LEU A 136 -9.58 24.02 -12.40
CA LEU A 136 -8.53 24.00 -11.37
C LEU A 136 -7.14 24.40 -11.88
N ARG A 137 -6.82 24.08 -13.14
CA ARG A 137 -5.52 24.42 -13.75
C ARG A 137 -5.44 25.89 -14.18
N THR A 138 -6.58 26.53 -14.40
CA THR A 138 -6.67 27.90 -14.94
C THR A 138 -6.99 28.95 -13.88
N ALA A 139 -7.66 28.56 -12.80
CA ALA A 139 -7.91 29.41 -11.63
C ALA A 139 -6.79 29.31 -10.58
N ALA A 140 -6.63 30.35 -9.75
CA ALA A 140 -5.90 30.22 -8.49
C ALA A 140 -6.63 29.17 -7.64
N ALA A 141 -5.97 28.05 -7.37
CA ALA A 141 -6.55 26.83 -6.80
C ALA A 141 -7.70 27.11 -5.81
N PRO A 142 -8.94 26.64 -6.10
CA PRO A 142 -10.01 26.56 -5.11
C PRO A 142 -9.47 25.95 -3.82
N ARG A 143 -9.93 26.48 -2.68
CA ARG A 143 -9.63 25.86 -1.40
C ARG A 143 -10.16 24.44 -1.48
N ALA A 144 -9.26 23.47 -1.47
CA ALA A 144 -9.54 22.05 -1.63
C ALA A 144 -10.49 21.44 -0.55
N GLY A 145 -11.11 22.27 0.30
CA GLY A 145 -12.17 21.89 1.24
C GLY A 145 -13.59 21.99 0.68
N ASP A 146 -13.84 22.78 -0.38
CA ASP A 146 -15.20 23.03 -0.93
C ASP A 146 -15.45 22.21 -2.21
N LEU A 147 -15.11 20.92 -2.19
CA LEU A 147 -15.33 20.04 -3.34
C LEU A 147 -16.83 19.76 -3.55
N PRO A 148 -17.36 19.90 -4.79
CA PRO A 148 -18.70 19.42 -5.12
C PRO A 148 -18.83 17.93 -4.76
N GLU A 149 -20.01 17.54 -4.26
CA GLU A 149 -20.24 16.18 -3.75
C GLU A 149 -20.03 15.11 -4.83
N GLU A 150 -20.43 15.39 -6.07
CA GLU A 150 -20.24 14.49 -7.20
C GLU A 150 -18.75 14.24 -7.52
N ILE A 151 -17.94 15.30 -7.54
CA ILE A 151 -16.49 15.19 -7.74
C ILE A 151 -15.85 14.40 -6.59
N ARG A 152 -16.29 14.65 -5.35
CA ARG A 152 -15.80 13.93 -4.17
C ARG A 152 -16.09 12.44 -4.28
N ALA A 153 -17.32 12.08 -4.67
CA ALA A 153 -17.73 10.70 -4.87
C ALA A 153 -16.90 10.01 -5.97
N HIS A 154 -16.63 10.69 -7.09
CA HIS A 154 -15.79 10.15 -8.17
C HIS A 154 -14.35 9.93 -7.73
N VAL A 155 -13.73 10.90 -7.03
CA VAL A 155 -12.35 10.76 -6.53
C VAL A 155 -12.27 9.62 -5.51
N ILE A 156 -13.25 9.52 -4.62
CA ILE A 156 -13.36 8.41 -3.67
C ILE A 156 -13.43 7.06 -4.39
N ALA A 157 -14.27 6.93 -5.41
CA ALA A 157 -14.41 5.68 -6.15
C ALA A 157 -13.09 5.32 -6.85
N LEU A 158 -12.42 6.32 -7.44
CA LEU A 158 -11.13 6.16 -8.08
C LEU A 158 -10.05 5.69 -7.08
N MET A 159 -10.02 6.25 -5.86
CA MET A 159 -9.10 5.80 -4.80
C MET A 159 -9.30 4.33 -4.40
N GLN A 160 -10.52 3.80 -4.54
CA GLN A 160 -10.83 2.40 -4.23
C GLN A 160 -10.44 1.43 -5.35
N THR A 161 -10.06 1.94 -6.53
CA THR A 161 -9.60 1.10 -7.65
C THR A 161 -8.14 0.66 -7.53
N LEU A 162 -7.36 1.30 -6.65
CA LEU A 162 -5.96 0.94 -6.45
C LEU A 162 -5.83 -0.38 -5.68
N PRO A 163 -4.90 -1.27 -6.09
CA PRO A 163 -4.62 -2.48 -5.35
C PRO A 163 -4.08 -2.16 -3.93
N PRO A 164 -4.33 -3.04 -2.94
CA PRO A 164 -3.80 -2.87 -1.59
C PRO A 164 -2.27 -2.74 -1.59
N GLY A 165 -1.73 -1.68 -0.99
CA GLY A 165 -0.28 -1.47 -0.82
C GLY A 165 0.35 -0.42 -1.74
N GLU A 166 -0.41 0.22 -2.63
CA GLU A 166 0.05 1.44 -3.31
C GLU A 166 -0.29 2.67 -2.46
N GLU A 167 0.73 3.36 -1.94
CA GLU A 167 0.55 4.63 -1.23
C GLU A 167 0.38 5.80 -2.20
N PHE A 168 -0.56 6.70 -1.89
CA PHE A 168 -0.97 7.83 -2.73
C PHE A 168 0.14 8.87 -2.96
N PHE A 169 1.18 8.90 -2.12
CA PHE A 169 2.25 9.90 -2.14
C PHE A 169 3.61 9.23 -2.23
N LEU A 170 4.00 8.81 -3.44
CA LEU A 170 5.41 8.59 -3.77
C LEU A 170 5.69 9.17 -5.16
N ALA A 171 6.19 10.40 -5.14
CA ALA A 171 7.11 10.99 -6.12
C ALA A 171 7.97 12.02 -5.38
#